data_AF-A0A2V5VDB5-F1
#
_entry.id   AF-A0A2V5VDB5-F1
#
_cell.length_a   1.000
_cell.length_b   1.000
_cell.length_c   1.000
_cell.angle_alpha   90.00
_cell.angle_beta   90.00
_cell.angle_gamma   90.00
#
_symmetry.space_group_name_H-M   'P 1'
#
loop_
_entity.id
_entity.type
_entity.pdbx_description
1 polymer ?
#
loop_
_entity_poly.entity_id
_entity_poly.type
_entity_poly.pdbx_seq_one_letter_code
_entity_poly.pdbx_strand_id
1 'polypeptide(L)'
;MKIKTNRLIIVILVAAGSAMLGLAGCAGLGSSNTESLLSAAGFRAATPQTPQQKQIYATLPAYKVHRATVNGKTFYVFKDAKNGVVYV
;
A
#
# COMPACT_ATOMS: atom_id res chain seq x y z
N MET A 1 -40.66 43.76 22.09
CA MET A 1 -39.55 43.13 22.84
C MET A 1 -38.97 41.99 21.98
N LYS A 2 -37.74 42.21 21.52
CA LYS A 2 -36.74 41.36 20.83
C LYS A 2 -37.10 39.91 20.44
N ILE A 3 -37.14 39.68 19.13
CA ILE A 3 -37.10 38.37 18.46
C ILE A 3 -35.75 37.69 18.78
N LYS A 4 -35.75 36.66 19.63
CA LYS A 4 -34.57 35.87 20.05
C LYS A 4 -34.48 34.51 19.34
N THR A 5 -35.15 34.32 18.21
CA THR A 5 -35.32 32.99 17.59
C THR A 5 -34.28 32.67 16.51
N ASN A 6 -33.39 33.62 16.15
CA ASN A 6 -32.46 33.42 15.02
C ASN A 6 -31.07 32.88 15.42
N ARG A 7 -30.65 33.01 16.69
CA ARG A 7 -29.29 32.57 17.11
C ARG A 7 -29.23 31.10 17.49
N LEU A 8 -30.30 30.52 18.02
CA LEU A 8 -30.33 29.12 18.46
C LEU A 8 -30.41 28.13 17.29
N ILE A 9 -31.14 28.46 16.22
CA ILE A 9 -31.28 27.61 15.02
C ILE A 9 -29.95 27.51 14.26
N ILE A 10 -29.20 28.61 14.18
CA ILE A 10 -27.89 28.64 13.51
C ILE A 10 -26.86 27.79 14.27
N VAL A 11 -26.88 27.81 15.60
CA VAL A 11 -25.95 27.02 16.44
C VAL A 11 -26.22 25.52 16.30
N ILE A 12 -27.48 25.09 16.20
CA ILE A 12 -27.85 23.68 16.02
C ILE A 12 -27.44 23.15 14.64
N LEU A 13 -27.56 23.98 13.59
CA LEU A 13 -27.17 23.60 12.22
C LEU A 13 -25.64 23.46 12.06
N VAL A 14 -24.84 24.22 12.80
CA VAL A 14 -23.38 24.13 12.78
C VAL A 14 -22.87 22.90 13.56
N ALA A 15 -23.57 22.48 14.62
CA ALA A 15 -23.20 21.33 15.43
C ALA A 15 -23.44 19.96 14.75
N ALA A 16 -24.32 19.91 13.73
CA ALA A 16 -24.66 18.67 13.02
C ALA A 16 -23.71 18.34 11.84
N GLY A 17 -22.83 19.26 11.43
CA GLY A 17 -22.00 19.11 10.23
C GLY A 17 -20.61 18.51 10.44
N SER A 18 -20.21 18.18 11.67
CA SER A 18 -18.79 17.93 12.01
C SER A 18 -18.39 16.45 12.11
N ALA A 19 -19.22 15.51 11.65
CA ALA A 19 -18.99 14.06 11.87
C ALA A 19 -18.53 13.27 10.63
N MET A 20 -18.10 13.92 9.55
CA MET A 20 -17.72 13.26 8.29
C MET A 20 -16.29 13.63 7.85
N LEU A 21 -15.32 13.49 8.75
CA LEU A 21 -13.89 13.64 8.42
C LEU A 21 -13.12 12.47 9.04
N GLY A 22 -13.29 11.26 8.51
CA GLY A 22 -12.65 10.08 9.10
C GLY A 22 -12.39 8.89 8.18
N LEU A 23 -12.67 8.97 6.88
CA LEU A 23 -12.46 7.85 5.95
C LEU A 23 -11.30 8.07 4.96
N ALA A 24 -10.38 8.99 5.24
CA ALA A 24 -9.08 8.99 4.57
C ALA A 24 -8.24 7.81 5.10
N GLY A 25 -8.61 6.61 4.67
CA GLY A 25 -7.86 5.39 4.93
C GLY A 25 -6.45 5.52 4.38
N CYS A 26 -5.49 4.91 5.07
CA CYS A 26 -4.04 4.89 4.78
C CYS A 26 -3.68 4.19 3.44
N ALA A 27 -4.59 4.15 2.45
CA ALA A 27 -4.41 3.46 1.18
C ALA A 27 -3.43 4.18 0.23
N GLY A 28 -3.11 5.46 0.48
CA GLY A 28 -2.29 6.30 -0.41
C GLY A 28 -0.78 6.20 -0.23
N LEU A 29 -0.27 5.51 0.80
CA LEU A 29 1.18 5.43 1.07
C LEU A 29 1.92 4.37 0.21
N GLY A 30 1.19 3.59 -0.60
CA GLY A 30 1.61 2.25 -1.05
C GLY A 30 2.49 2.11 -2.30
N SER A 31 3.06 3.18 -2.87
CA SER A 31 3.93 3.01 -4.07
C SER A 31 5.34 3.58 -3.93
N SER A 32 5.53 4.78 -3.37
CA SER A 32 6.88 5.34 -3.16
C SER A 32 7.58 4.73 -1.94
N ASN A 33 6.82 4.31 -0.93
CA ASN A 33 7.39 3.71 0.28
C ASN A 33 7.75 2.23 0.12
N THR A 34 7.18 1.51 -0.84
CA THR A 34 7.31 0.04 -0.90
C THR A 34 8.74 -0.41 -1.14
N GLU A 35 9.47 0.24 -2.05
CA GLU A 35 10.91 -0.03 -2.27
C GLU A 35 11.75 0.27 -1.02
N SER A 36 11.49 1.40 -0.36
CA SER A 36 12.19 1.79 0.87
C SER A 36 11.93 0.79 2.01
N LEU A 37 10.68 0.34 2.17
CA LEU A 37 10.28 -0.65 3.16
C LEU A 37 10.90 -2.03 2.87
N LEU A 38 10.89 -2.48 1.62
CA LEU A 38 11.52 -3.74 1.20
C LEU A 38 13.02 -3.70 1.47
N SER A 39 13.68 -2.61 1.10
CA SER A 39 15.12 -2.42 1.34
C SER A 39 15.45 -2.37 2.84
N ALA A 40 14.65 -1.67 3.64
CA ALA A 40 14.79 -1.63 5.09
C ALA A 40 14.56 -2.99 5.76
N ALA A 41 13.68 -3.83 5.18
CA ALA A 41 13.48 -5.22 5.59
C ALA A 41 14.58 -6.18 5.08
N GLY A 42 15.58 -5.67 4.36
CA GLY A 42 16.74 -6.42 3.89
C GLY A 42 16.57 -7.10 2.54
N PHE A 43 15.44 -6.88 1.84
CA PHE A 43 15.27 -7.39 0.49
C PHE A 43 16.21 -6.69 -0.48
N ARG A 44 16.61 -7.42 -1.53
CA ARG A 44 17.46 -6.87 -2.60
C ARG A 44 16.78 -7.00 -3.95
N ALA A 45 16.78 -5.92 -4.73
CA ALA A 45 16.28 -5.94 -6.09
C ALA A 45 17.20 -6.75 -7.01
N ALA A 46 16.61 -7.61 -7.83
CA ALA A 46 17.29 -8.40 -8.84
C ALA A 46 16.46 -8.44 -10.13
N THR A 47 17.12 -8.26 -11.27
CA THR A 47 16.48 -8.34 -12.60
C THR A 47 16.68 -9.74 -13.16
N PRO A 48 15.62 -10.49 -13.52
CA PRO A 48 15.74 -11.83 -14.12
C PRO A 48 16.57 -11.82 -15.40
N GLN A 49 17.70 -12.52 -15.42
CA GLN A 49 18.62 -12.57 -16.57
C GLN A 49 18.43 -13.85 -17.39
N THR A 50 18.30 -15.00 -16.72
CA THR A 50 18.25 -16.31 -17.40
C THR A 50 16.82 -16.66 -17.86
N PRO A 51 16.66 -17.52 -18.90
CA PRO A 51 15.33 -17.99 -19.32
C PRO A 51 14.51 -18.61 -18.18
N GLN A 52 15.18 -19.40 -17.34
CA GLN A 52 14.56 -20.00 -16.16
C GLN A 52 14.11 -18.95 -15.13
N GLN A 53 14.94 -17.93 -14.85
CA GLN A 53 14.56 -16.84 -13.97
C GLN A 53 13.37 -16.05 -14.53
N LYS A 54 13.34 -15.80 -15.84
CA LYS A 54 12.22 -15.11 -16.51
C LYS A 54 10.93 -15.92 -16.43
N GLN A 55 11.00 -17.24 -16.58
CA GLN A 55 9.85 -18.13 -16.45
C GLN A 55 9.29 -18.13 -15.02
N ILE A 56 10.16 -18.25 -14.01
CA ILE A 56 9.75 -18.15 -12.60
C ILE A 56 9.16 -16.76 -12.32
N TYR A 57 9.81 -15.69 -12.79
CA TYR A 57 9.30 -14.33 -12.63
C TYR A 57 7.90 -14.16 -13.25
N ALA A 58 7.64 -14.76 -14.41
CA ALA A 58 6.33 -14.69 -15.05
C ALA A 58 5.22 -15.31 -14.20
N THR A 59 5.49 -16.40 -13.46
CA THR A 59 4.50 -17.10 -12.63
C THR A 59 4.28 -16.47 -11.25
N LEU A 60 5.19 -15.60 -10.78
CA LEU A 60 5.06 -14.98 -9.47
C LEU A 60 3.87 -14.00 -9.39
N PRO A 61 3.16 -13.95 -8.24
CA PRO A 61 2.13 -12.96 -7.98
C PRO A 61 2.77 -11.57 -7.81
N ALA A 62 2.22 -10.57 -8.50
CA ALA A 62 2.74 -9.20 -8.45
C ALA A 62 2.30 -8.46 -7.18
N TYR A 63 3.15 -7.54 -6.72
CA TYR A 63 2.87 -6.56 -5.67
C TYR A 63 2.46 -7.13 -4.30
N LYS A 64 2.92 -8.35 -4.01
CA LYS A 64 2.74 -9.01 -2.70
C LYS A 64 4.00 -9.78 -2.34
N VAL A 65 4.34 -9.80 -1.06
CA VAL A 65 5.38 -10.70 -0.56
C VAL A 65 4.83 -12.12 -0.60
N HIS A 66 5.56 -13.01 -1.26
CA HIS A 66 5.23 -14.42 -1.43
C HIS A 66 6.35 -15.28 -0.87
N ARG A 67 5.99 -16.33 -0.13
CA ARG A 67 6.96 -17.30 0.39
C ARG A 67 7.14 -18.42 -0.63
N ALA A 68 8.35 -18.60 -1.13
CA ALA A 68 8.73 -19.70 -2.02
C ALA A 68 9.72 -20.64 -1.31
N THR A 69 9.70 -21.92 -1.69
CA THR A 69 10.73 -22.88 -1.26
C THR A 69 11.47 -23.36 -2.48
N VAL A 70 12.79 -23.17 -2.50
CA VAL A 70 13.67 -23.57 -3.60
C VAL A 70 14.82 -24.39 -3.02
N ASN A 71 15.00 -25.62 -3.48
CA ASN A 71 16.05 -26.53 -3.01
C ASN A 71 16.10 -26.67 -1.48
N GLY A 72 14.93 -26.76 -0.83
CA GLY A 72 14.81 -26.87 0.63
C GLY A 72 15.06 -25.58 1.40
N LYS A 73 15.37 -24.46 0.74
CA LYS A 73 15.53 -23.14 1.34
C LYS A 73 14.27 -22.31 1.14
N THR A 74 13.82 -21.63 2.19
CA THR A 74 12.69 -20.70 2.14
C THR A 74 13.18 -19.32 1.73
N PHE A 75 12.50 -18.72 0.76
CA PHE A 75 12.71 -17.37 0.27
C PHE A 75 11.42 -16.58 0.39
N TYR A 76 11.54 -15.27 0.57
CA TYR A 76 10.44 -14.33 0.48
C TYR A 76 10.69 -13.45 -0.72
N VAL A 77 9.69 -13.29 -1.59
CA VAL A 77 9.86 -12.59 -2.86
C VAL A 77 8.74 -11.58 -3.07
N PHE A 78 9.07 -10.41 -3.60
CA PHE A 78 8.09 -9.41 -4.04
C PHE A 78 8.35 -9.07 -5.51
N LYS A 79 7.37 -9.33 -6.37
CA LYS A 79 7.46 -9.02 -7.80
C LYS A 79 6.97 -7.59 -8.06
N ASP A 80 7.88 -6.75 -8.54
CA ASP A 80 7.57 -5.45 -9.10
C ASP A 80 7.39 -5.55 -10.61
N ALA A 81 6.16 -5.85 -11.03
CA ALA A 81 5.83 -6.02 -12.43
C ALA A 81 5.99 -4.73 -13.26
N LYS A 82 5.98 -3.55 -12.61
CA LYS A 82 6.14 -2.25 -13.28
C LYS A 82 7.58 -2.03 -13.70
N ASN A 83 8.53 -2.31 -12.81
CA ASN A 83 9.96 -2.09 -13.06
C ASN A 83 10.68 -3.33 -13.61
N GLY A 84 10.02 -4.49 -13.66
CA GLY A 84 10.60 -5.72 -14.19
C GLY A 84 11.60 -6.39 -13.24
N VAL A 85 11.52 -6.07 -11.94
CA VAL A 85 12.46 -6.56 -10.91
C VAL A 85 11.74 -7.41 -9.88
N VAL A 86 12.50 -8.31 -9.26
CA VAL A 86 12.05 -9.06 -8.08
C VAL A 86 12.92 -8.65 -6.89
N TYR A 87 12.27 -8.43 -5.75
CA TYR A 87 12.93 -8.24 -4.47
C TYR A 87 12.97 -9.59 -3.75
N VAL A 88 14.13 -10.01 -3.28
CA VAL A 88 14.40 -11.31 -2.62
C VAL A 88 15.09 -11.13 -1.28
#